data_AF-S0FPX4-F1
#
_entry.id   AF-S0FPX4-F1
#
_cell.length_a   1.000
_cell.length_b   1.000
_cell.length_c   1.000
_cell.angle_alpha   90.00
_cell.angle_beta   90.00
_cell.angle_gamma   90.00
#
_symmetry.space_group_name_H-M   'P 1'
#
loop_
_entity.id
_entity.type
_entity.pdbx_description
1 polymer ?
#
loop_
_entity_poly.entity_id
_entity_poly.type
_entity_poly.pdbx_seq_one_letter_code
_entity_poly.pdbx_strand_id
1 'polypeptide(L)'
;MIDILFSAIFDGLNNLFLMLGYVSNVNSFPQPLNSEEEQHYVEAYRNGNEEARNILIERNLRLVAHIVKKYGSCGSDSDDLISIGTIGLIKAISTFNMDKGTRLATYAARCIENAITPLRKQKSVAIAGNCTNSNHIGAVGVYY
;
A
#
# COMPACT_ATOMS: atom_id res chain seq x y z
N MET A 1 18.79 21.13 -2.58
CA MET A 1 18.23 21.30 -3.95
C MET A 1 17.70 19.97 -4.49
N ILE A 2 18.42 18.86 -4.27
CA ILE A 2 17.95 17.48 -4.56
C ILE A 2 16.76 17.06 -3.67
N ASP A 3 16.74 17.47 -2.38
CA ASP A 3 15.68 17.06 -1.44
C ASP A 3 14.29 17.60 -1.81
N ILE A 4 14.24 18.83 -2.33
CA ILE A 4 12.99 19.49 -2.76
C ILE A 4 12.43 18.81 -4.03
N LEU A 5 13.32 18.38 -4.93
CA LEU A 5 12.94 17.63 -6.13
C LEU A 5 12.44 16.23 -5.76
N PHE A 6 13.09 15.57 -4.80
CA PHE A 6 12.69 14.25 -4.32
C PHE A 6 11.34 14.29 -3.59
N SER A 7 11.10 15.30 -2.75
CA SER A 7 9.79 15.51 -2.11
C SER A 7 8.71 15.91 -3.11
N ALA A 8 9.01 16.77 -4.09
CA ALA A 8 8.04 17.16 -5.12
C ALA A 8 7.66 16.01 -6.05
N ILE A 9 8.60 15.11 -6.38
CA ILE A 9 8.32 13.88 -7.12
C ILE A 9 7.50 12.91 -6.27
N PHE A 10 7.83 12.74 -4.98
CA PHE A 10 7.09 11.87 -4.07
C PHE A 10 5.66 12.37 -3.81
N ASP A 11 5.49 13.68 -3.58
CA ASP A 11 4.20 14.34 -3.40
C ASP A 11 3.40 14.35 -4.72
N GLY A 12 4.09 14.48 -5.85
CA GLY A 12 3.51 14.37 -7.19
C GLY A 12 3.00 12.97 -7.49
N LEU A 13 3.75 11.93 -7.14
CA LEU A 13 3.33 10.53 -7.30
C LEU A 13 2.19 10.15 -6.36
N ASN A 14 2.22 10.62 -5.10
CA ASN A 14 1.16 10.36 -4.12
C ASN A 14 -0.15 11.06 -4.52
N ASN A 15 -0.09 12.34 -4.93
CA ASN A 15 -1.29 13.06 -5.38
C ASN A 15 -1.81 12.55 -6.74
N LEU A 16 -0.92 12.15 -7.64
CA LEU A 16 -1.31 11.58 -8.93
C LEU A 16 -2.02 10.24 -8.77
N PHE A 17 -1.55 9.39 -7.86
CA PHE A 17 -2.17 8.11 -7.56
C PHE A 17 -3.58 8.26 -6.94
N LEU A 18 -3.74 9.22 -6.02
CA LEU A 18 -5.02 9.49 -5.33
C LEU A 18 -6.06 10.15 -6.24
N MET A 19 -5.67 11.11 -7.09
CA MET A 19 -6.58 11.79 -8.01
C MET A 19 -7.07 10.90 -9.15
N LEU A 20 -6.21 10.02 -9.69
CA LEU A 20 -6.60 9.10 -10.76
C LEU A 20 -7.56 7.99 -10.29
N GLY A 21 -7.45 7.55 -9.04
CA GLY A 21 -8.29 6.50 -8.47
C GLY A 21 -9.69 6.95 -8.05
N TYR A 22 -9.85 8.24 -7.68
CA TYR A 22 -11.11 8.72 -7.09
C TYR A 22 -12.16 9.13 -8.14
N VAL A 23 -11.76 9.68 -9.30
CA VAL A 23 -12.71 10.34 -10.23
C VAL A 23 -13.15 9.46 -11.40
N SER A 24 -12.38 8.47 -11.83
CA SER A 24 -12.63 7.83 -13.13
C SER A 24 -12.35 6.33 -13.09
N ASN A 25 -13.43 5.53 -13.00
CA ASN A 25 -13.54 4.18 -13.57
C ASN A 25 -12.42 3.17 -13.24
N VAL A 26 -12.78 2.02 -12.68
CA VAL A 26 -11.93 0.85 -12.34
C VAL A 26 -11.06 0.26 -13.48
N ASN A 27 -11.03 0.89 -14.66
CA ASN A 27 -10.22 0.57 -15.83
C ASN A 27 -8.81 1.21 -15.86
N SER A 28 -8.42 2.03 -14.88
CA SER A 28 -7.16 2.80 -14.92
C SER A 28 -5.89 2.02 -14.55
N PHE A 29 -5.99 0.79 -14.03
CA PHE A 29 -4.80 -0.04 -13.72
C PHE A 29 -4.45 -0.98 -14.88
N PRO A 30 -3.15 -1.15 -15.22
CA PRO A 30 -2.74 -2.07 -16.26
C PRO A 30 -3.08 -3.54 -15.86
N GLN A 31 -3.42 -4.39 -16.83
CA GLN A 31 -3.91 -5.78 -16.60
C GLN A 31 -2.83 -6.69 -16.02
N PRO A 32 -2.94 -7.42 -14.92
CA PRO A 32 -1.81 -8.14 -14.30
C PRO A 32 -0.94 -8.94 -15.30
N LEU A 33 0.38 -8.98 -15.05
CA LEU A 33 1.33 -9.69 -15.91
C LEU A 33 0.99 -11.19 -15.96
N ASN A 34 1.30 -11.82 -17.09
CA ASN A 34 1.30 -13.27 -17.16
C ASN A 34 2.53 -13.86 -16.46
N SER A 35 2.57 -15.18 -16.25
CA SER A 35 3.67 -15.83 -15.52
C SER A 35 5.04 -15.68 -16.19
N GLU A 36 5.09 -15.71 -17.53
CA GLU A 36 6.35 -15.58 -18.29
C GLU A 36 6.89 -14.15 -18.24
N GLU A 37 6.01 -13.16 -18.39
CA GLU A 37 6.36 -11.74 -18.24
C GLU A 37 6.79 -11.42 -16.81
N GLU A 38 6.09 -11.93 -15.80
CA GLU A 38 6.46 -11.76 -14.39
C GLU A 38 7.88 -12.28 -14.15
N GLN A 39 8.19 -13.47 -14.66
CA GLN A 39 9.53 -14.04 -14.58
C GLN A 39 10.57 -13.17 -15.28
N HIS A 40 10.27 -12.70 -16.50
CA HIS A 40 11.16 -11.82 -17.26
C HIS A 40 11.52 -10.55 -16.49
N TYR A 41 10.52 -9.85 -15.94
CA TYR A 41 10.76 -8.61 -15.19
C TYR A 41 11.45 -8.86 -13.84
N VAL A 42 11.16 -9.97 -13.17
CA VAL A 42 11.85 -10.35 -11.93
C VAL A 42 13.33 -10.62 -12.18
N GLU A 43 13.66 -11.34 -13.26
CA GLU A 43 15.05 -11.58 -13.67
C GLU A 43 15.75 -10.29 -14.11
N ALA A 44 15.08 -9.44 -14.90
CA ALA A 44 15.61 -8.14 -15.29
C ALA A 44 15.92 -7.26 -14.07
N TYR A 45 15.03 -7.23 -13.08
CA TYR A 45 15.26 -6.49 -11.84
C TYR A 45 16.44 -7.06 -11.04
N ARG A 46 16.56 -8.38 -10.94
CA ARG A 46 17.72 -9.05 -10.30
C ARG A 46 19.05 -8.68 -10.98
N ASN A 47 19.02 -8.43 -12.29
CA ASN A 47 20.17 -7.98 -13.05
C ASN A 47 20.43 -6.46 -12.93
N GLY A 48 19.70 -5.74 -12.07
CA GLY A 48 19.88 -4.32 -11.79
C GLY A 48 19.00 -3.38 -12.61
N ASN A 49 18.02 -3.88 -13.37
CA ASN A 49 17.10 -3.02 -14.11
C ASN A 49 16.00 -2.46 -13.19
N GLU A 50 16.12 -1.18 -12.83
CA GLU A 50 15.14 -0.48 -12.00
C GLU A 50 13.80 -0.19 -12.72
N GLU A 51 13.79 -0.12 -14.05
CA GLU A 51 12.55 0.04 -14.82
C GLU A 51 11.68 -1.21 -14.70
N ALA A 52 12.30 -2.40 -14.69
CA ALA A 52 11.61 -3.65 -14.44
C ALA A 52 10.93 -3.67 -13.06
N ARG A 53 11.57 -3.08 -12.04
CA ARG A 53 10.96 -2.91 -10.71
C ARG A 53 9.72 -2.03 -10.78
N ASN A 54 9.79 -0.91 -11.49
CA ASN A 54 8.66 0.01 -11.62
C ASN A 54 7.48 -0.65 -12.33
N ILE A 55 7.74 -1.41 -13.39
CA ILE A 55 6.73 -2.24 -14.05
C ILE A 55 6.13 -3.21 -13.03
N LEU A 56 6.93 -4.03 -12.35
CA LEU A 56 6.39 -4.98 -11.35
C LEU A 56 5.50 -4.29 -10.29
N ILE A 57 5.84 -3.09 -9.85
CA ILE A 57 5.02 -2.29 -8.92
C ILE A 57 3.69 -1.92 -9.59
N GLU A 58 3.73 -1.21 -10.72
CA GLU A 58 2.54 -0.68 -11.41
C GLU A 58 1.52 -1.77 -11.74
N ARG A 59 2.00 -2.93 -12.21
CA ARG A 59 1.15 -4.05 -12.60
C ARG A 59 0.50 -4.75 -11.39
N ASN A 60 1.00 -4.50 -10.17
CA ASN A 60 0.49 -5.05 -8.92
C ASN A 60 -0.22 -4.01 -8.01
N LEU A 61 -0.31 -2.73 -8.40
CA LEU A 61 -0.99 -1.69 -7.59
C LEU A 61 -2.48 -2.00 -7.35
N ARG A 62 -3.15 -2.68 -8.28
CA ARG A 62 -4.55 -3.14 -8.12
C ARG A 62 -4.71 -4.06 -6.90
N LEU A 63 -3.69 -4.88 -6.59
CA LEU A 63 -3.70 -5.76 -5.44
C LEU A 63 -3.71 -4.95 -4.13
N VAL A 64 -2.93 -3.88 -4.05
CA VAL A 64 -2.88 -2.99 -2.88
C VAL A 64 -4.24 -2.39 -2.61
N ALA A 65 -4.87 -1.80 -3.63
CA ALA A 65 -6.21 -1.21 -3.50
C ALA A 65 -7.25 -2.25 -3.06
N HIS A 66 -7.19 -3.47 -3.61
CA HIS A 66 -8.10 -4.56 -3.23
C HIS A 66 -7.91 -5.00 -1.78
N ILE A 67 -6.67 -5.13 -1.30
CA ILE A 67 -6.38 -5.52 0.07
C ILE A 67 -6.81 -4.41 1.02
N VAL A 68 -6.39 -3.16 0.78
CA VAL A 68 -6.70 -2.00 1.63
C VAL A 68 -8.20 -1.79 1.78
N LYS A 69 -8.99 -2.03 0.73
CA LYS A 69 -10.46 -1.96 0.80
C LYS A 69 -11.06 -2.87 1.89
N LYS A 70 -10.40 -3.97 2.24
CA LYS A 70 -10.83 -4.87 3.34
C LYS A 70 -10.52 -4.31 4.73
N TYR A 71 -9.59 -3.36 4.85
CA TYR A 71 -9.13 -2.79 6.11
C TYR A 71 -9.68 -1.38 6.38
N GLY A 72 -10.18 -0.68 5.36
CA GLY A 72 -10.79 0.65 5.53
C GLY A 72 -12.13 0.58 6.25
N SER A 73 -12.22 1.16 7.46
CA SER A 73 -13.47 1.28 8.23
C SER A 73 -13.98 2.72 8.35
N CYS A 74 -13.16 3.72 8.03
CA CYS A 74 -13.51 5.13 8.04
C CYS A 74 -12.78 5.85 6.88
N GLY A 75 -13.48 6.72 6.15
CA GLY A 75 -13.01 7.29 4.88
C GLY A 75 -11.66 8.01 4.96
N SER A 76 -11.33 8.60 6.12
CA SER A 76 -10.07 9.33 6.36
C SER A 76 -8.82 8.45 6.48
N ASP A 77 -8.98 7.13 6.66
CA ASP A 77 -7.84 6.22 6.85
C ASP A 77 -7.38 5.53 5.56
N SER A 78 -8.13 5.70 4.46
CA SER A 78 -7.90 4.94 3.23
C SER A 78 -6.57 5.30 2.57
N ASP A 79 -6.20 6.58 2.57
CA ASP A 79 -5.00 7.08 1.91
C ASP A 79 -3.72 6.65 2.65
N ASP A 80 -3.77 6.64 4.00
CA ASP A 80 -2.70 6.10 4.85
C ASP A 80 -2.48 4.61 4.57
N LEU A 81 -3.59 3.85 4.49
CA LEU A 81 -3.56 2.41 4.26
C LEU A 81 -3.02 2.07 2.85
N ILE A 82 -3.40 2.85 1.84
CA ILE A 82 -2.86 2.75 0.48
C ILE A 82 -1.35 2.99 0.47
N SER A 83 -0.90 4.07 1.12
CA SER A 83 0.52 4.42 1.19
C SER A 83 1.33 3.29 1.84
N ILE A 84 0.85 2.76 2.96
CA ILE A 84 1.55 1.71 3.70
C ILE A 84 1.47 0.37 3.00
N GLY A 85 0.33 0.06 2.37
CA GLY A 85 0.20 -1.11 1.50
C GLY A 85 1.17 -1.05 0.31
N THR A 86 1.37 0.12 -0.28
CA THR A 86 2.32 0.33 -1.39
C THR A 86 3.76 0.12 -0.94
N ILE A 87 4.13 0.59 0.26
CA ILE A 87 5.43 0.29 0.88
C ILE A 87 5.59 -1.23 1.07
N GLY A 88 4.53 -1.92 1.52
CA GLY A 88 4.51 -3.38 1.65
C GLY A 88 4.72 -4.11 0.32
N LEU A 89 4.12 -3.62 -0.76
CA LEU A 89 4.30 -4.14 -2.12
C LEU A 89 5.74 -3.95 -2.61
N ILE A 90 6.29 -2.74 -2.47
CA ILE A 90 7.67 -2.42 -2.85
C ILE A 90 8.65 -3.34 -2.12
N LYS A 91 8.44 -3.53 -0.81
CA LYS A 91 9.24 -4.45 0.00
C LYS A 91 9.13 -5.87 -0.53
N ALA A 92 7.91 -6.34 -0.84
CA ALA A 92 7.70 -7.67 -1.38
C ALA A 92 8.48 -7.90 -2.68
N ILE A 93 8.46 -6.95 -3.61
CA ILE A 93 9.20 -7.04 -4.87
C ILE A 93 10.71 -7.08 -4.62
N SER A 94 11.21 -6.23 -3.71
CA SER A 94 12.64 -6.19 -3.37
C SER A 94 13.16 -7.49 -2.72
N THR A 95 12.30 -8.21 -1.99
CA THR A 95 12.68 -9.44 -1.27
C THR A 95 12.13 -10.71 -1.91
N PHE A 96 11.51 -10.61 -3.09
CA PHE A 96 10.89 -11.73 -3.75
C PHE A 96 11.93 -12.74 -4.21
N ASN A 97 11.66 -14.03 -3.94
CA ASN A 97 12.45 -15.10 -4.49
C ASN A 97 11.57 -16.12 -5.25
N MET A 98 11.78 -16.18 -6.56
CA MET A 98 11.12 -17.10 -7.47
C MET A 98 11.46 -18.58 -7.20
N ASP A 99 12.64 -18.88 -6.65
CA ASP A 99 13.09 -20.24 -6.33
C ASP A 99 12.22 -20.92 -5.28
N LYS A 100 11.41 -20.14 -4.54
CA LYS A 100 10.47 -20.63 -3.53
C LYS A 100 9.15 -21.16 -4.12
N GLY A 101 8.97 -21.08 -5.44
CA GLY A 101 7.81 -21.65 -6.14
C GLY A 101 6.48 -20.95 -5.87
N THR A 102 6.49 -19.77 -5.25
CA THR A 102 5.28 -18.97 -4.99
C THR A 102 5.16 -17.83 -5.99
N ARG A 103 3.96 -17.57 -6.51
CA ARG A 103 3.69 -16.40 -7.37
C ARG A 103 3.97 -15.10 -6.62
N LEU A 104 4.45 -14.08 -7.33
CA LEU A 104 4.77 -12.78 -6.73
C LEU A 104 3.53 -12.18 -6.05
N ALA A 105 2.37 -12.21 -6.71
CA ALA A 105 1.12 -11.69 -6.15
C ALA A 105 0.75 -12.31 -4.79
N THR A 106 0.98 -13.62 -4.62
CA THR A 106 0.70 -14.33 -3.36
C THR A 106 1.65 -13.87 -2.25
N TYR A 107 2.94 -13.74 -2.56
CA TYR A 107 3.92 -13.23 -1.60
C TYR A 107 3.66 -11.77 -1.25
N ALA A 108 3.39 -10.94 -2.25
CA ALA A 108 3.06 -9.52 -2.11
C ALA A 108 1.83 -9.30 -1.24
N ALA A 109 0.77 -10.09 -1.42
CA ALA A 109 -0.42 -9.99 -0.58
C ALA A 109 -0.09 -10.14 0.91
N ARG A 110 0.73 -11.14 1.29
CA ARG A 110 1.15 -11.35 2.68
C ARG A 110 1.98 -10.18 3.21
N CYS A 111 2.86 -9.62 2.39
CA CYS A 111 3.66 -8.46 2.77
C CYS A 111 2.81 -7.20 2.98
N ILE A 112 1.82 -6.97 2.11
CA ILE A 112 0.88 -5.85 2.20
C ILE A 112 0.04 -5.97 3.47
N GLU A 113 -0.55 -7.14 3.74
CA GLU A 113 -1.34 -7.39 4.96
C GLU A 113 -0.50 -7.20 6.23
N ASN A 114 0.74 -7.68 6.22
CA ASN A 114 1.68 -7.52 7.34
C ASN A 114 2.09 -6.05 7.55
N ALA A 115 2.15 -5.24 6.49
CA ALA A 115 2.44 -3.81 6.60
C ALA A 115 1.25 -3.03 7.20
N ILE A 116 0.02 -3.44 6.88
CA ILE A 116 -1.21 -2.78 7.32
C ILE A 116 -1.58 -3.16 8.77
N THR A 117 -1.35 -4.42 9.17
CA THR A 117 -1.77 -4.96 10.48
C THR A 117 -1.31 -4.15 11.70
N PRO A 118 -0.05 -3.64 11.78
CA PRO A 118 0.44 -2.85 12.91
C PRO A 118 -0.31 -1.52 13.10
N LEU A 119 -0.79 -0.88 12.02
CA LEU A 119 -1.54 0.38 12.11
C LEU A 119 -2.83 0.22 12.87
N ARG A 120 -3.50 -0.92 12.74
CA ARG A 120 -4.72 -1.20 13.48
C ARG A 120 -4.46 -1.24 14.98
N LYS A 121 -3.30 -1.78 15.40
CA LYS A 121 -2.91 -1.85 16.82
C LYS A 121 -2.55 -0.47 17.40
N GLN A 122 -2.01 0.44 16.60
CA GLN A 122 -1.70 1.80 17.05
C GLN A 122 -2.93 2.71 17.03
N LYS A 123 -3.75 2.67 15.96
CA LYS A 123 -5.02 3.42 15.89
C LYS A 123 -6.04 2.91 16.91
N SER A 124 -6.08 1.62 17.27
CA SER A 124 -6.96 1.15 18.36
C SER A 124 -6.61 1.73 19.74
N VAL A 125 -5.38 2.19 19.95
CA VAL A 125 -4.97 2.89 21.19
C VAL A 125 -5.33 4.38 21.11
N ALA A 126 -5.23 5.00 19.94
CA ALA A 126 -5.57 6.43 19.76
C ALA A 126 -7.09 6.70 19.63
N ILE A 127 -7.86 5.76 19.06
CA ILE A 127 -9.31 5.92 18.82
C ILE A 127 -10.14 5.68 20.09
N ALA A 128 -9.58 4.98 21.09
CA ALA A 128 -10.19 4.90 22.42
C ALA A 128 -10.31 6.28 23.11
N GLY A 129 -9.55 7.29 22.67
CA GLY A 129 -9.66 8.67 23.16
C GLY A 129 -10.52 9.62 22.32
N ASN A 130 -10.81 9.31 21.05
CA ASN A 130 -11.39 10.29 20.12
C ASN A 130 -12.68 9.86 19.39
N CYS A 131 -13.14 8.61 19.51
CA CYS A 131 -14.46 8.22 18.97
C CYS A 131 -15.62 8.34 19.97
N THR A 132 -15.39 8.82 21.20
CA THR A 132 -16.44 9.03 22.23
C THR A 132 -16.85 10.49 22.42
N ASN A 133 -16.46 11.42 21.52
CA ASN A 133 -16.89 12.82 21.65
C ASN A 133 -17.84 13.24 20.53
N SER A 134 -19.04 12.65 20.53
CA SER A 134 -20.24 13.32 20.05
C SER A 134 -21.47 12.71 20.71
N ASN A 135 -21.63 12.95 22.01
CA ASN A 135 -22.89 13.25 22.70
C ASN A 135 -22.84 12.85 24.19
N HIS A 136 -23.16 13.84 25.03
CA HIS A 136 -23.66 13.71 26.40
C HIS A 136 -22.70 13.33 27.56
N ILE A 137 -22.37 14.36 28.35
CA ILE A 137 -22.33 14.44 29.83
C ILE A 137 -21.70 13.29 30.67
N GLY A 138 -20.62 13.66 31.40
CA GLY A 138 -20.38 13.19 32.77
C GLY A 138 -19.44 12.00 32.99
N ALA A 139 -18.71 12.06 34.12
CA ALA A 139 -17.84 11.05 34.76
C ALA A 139 -16.42 10.91 34.14
N VAL A 140 -15.37 11.50 34.71
CA VAL A 140 -14.60 11.08 35.92
C VAL A 140 -13.90 9.71 35.75
N GLY A 141 -12.56 9.71 35.79
CA GLY A 141 -11.79 8.58 36.35
C GLY A 141 -10.66 7.97 35.49
N VAL A 142 -9.42 8.39 35.79
CA VAL A 142 -8.28 7.54 36.24
C VAL A 142 -7.97 6.22 35.49
N TYR A 143 -6.76 6.19 34.89
CA TYR A 143 -5.75 5.10 34.75
C TYR A 143 -6.19 3.62 34.64
N TYR A 144 -5.79 2.94 33.55
CA TYR A 144 -4.62 2.03 33.45
C TYR A 144 -4.39 1.64 31.98
#